data_AF-A0A345IEL7-F1
#
_entry.id   AF-A0A345IEL7-F1
#
_cell.length_a   1.000
_cell.length_b   1.000
_cell.length_c   1.000
_cell.angle_alpha   90.00
_cell.angle_beta   90.00
_cell.angle_gamma   90.00
#
_symmetry.space_group_name_H-M   'P 1'
#
loop_
_entity.id
_entity.type
_entity.pdbx_description
1 polymer ?
#
loop_
_entity_poly.entity_id
_entity_poly.type
_entity_poly.pdbx_seq_one_letter_code
_entity_poly.pdbx_strand_id
1 'polypeptide(L)'
;MPRQGLLSADPALWRRRAVRLLLTYLLLTLTLLSARSLTRHVRPDLLAAREQEQALTQERDQRELRVQTLLADTRVRQWALQNGMVLSAEAPKTFRDLGTQTVPPLPQAPAEPLKVKIQWN
;
A
#
# COMPACT_ATOMS: atom_id res chain seq x y z
N MET A 1 -32.00 61.37 6.31
CA MET A 1 -31.05 62.10 7.19
C MET A 1 -29.90 61.16 7.56
N PRO A 2 -28.80 61.12 6.79
CA PRO A 2 -27.66 60.30 7.18
C PRO A 2 -26.84 61.03 8.24
N ARG A 3 -26.75 60.47 9.46
CA ARG A 3 -25.70 60.82 10.42
C ARG A 3 -24.38 60.32 9.84
N GLN A 4 -23.71 61.17 9.07
CA GLN A 4 -22.30 60.99 8.77
C GLN A 4 -21.58 61.11 10.12
N GLY A 5 -21.19 59.96 10.67
CA GLY A 5 -20.40 59.89 11.89
C GLY A 5 -19.20 60.81 11.71
N LEU A 6 -19.11 61.84 12.55
CA LEU A 6 -18.02 62.80 12.58
C LEU A 6 -16.70 62.05 12.43
N LEU A 7 -16.09 62.14 11.25
CA LEU A 7 -14.73 61.70 11.01
C LEU A 7 -13.87 62.57 11.92
N SER A 8 -13.64 62.10 13.13
CA SER A 8 -12.80 62.77 14.10
C SER A 8 -11.43 62.88 13.44
N ALA A 9 -11.02 64.09 13.07
CA ALA A 9 -9.71 64.39 12.48
C ALA A 9 -8.59 64.33 13.53
N ASP A 10 -8.77 63.47 14.54
CA ASP A 10 -7.79 63.26 15.60
C ASP A 10 -6.68 62.35 15.05
N PRO A 11 -5.46 62.87 14.85
CA PRO A 11 -4.35 62.11 14.29
C PRO A 11 -3.98 60.89 15.15
N ALA A 12 -4.25 60.92 16.46
CA ALA A 12 -3.95 59.81 17.35
C ALA A 12 -4.86 58.60 17.09
N LEU A 13 -6.16 58.83 16.82
CA LEU A 13 -7.12 57.78 16.48
C LEU A 13 -6.81 57.14 15.12
N TRP A 14 -6.43 57.95 14.13
CA TRP A 14 -6.02 57.47 12.81
C TRP A 14 -4.74 56.64 12.87
N ARG A 15 -3.73 57.11 13.62
CA ARG A 15 -2.49 56.36 13.82
C ARG A 15 -2.74 55.01 14.50
N ARG A 16 -3.60 54.98 15.54
CA ARG A 16 -3.95 53.72 16.22
C ARG A 16 -4.66 52.73 15.30
N ARG A 17 -5.59 53.21 14.45
CA ARG A 17 -6.28 52.37 13.46
C ARG A 17 -5.33 51.87 12.38
N ALA A 18 -4.46 52.74 11.88
CA ALA A 18 -3.44 52.37 10.88
C ALA A 18 -2.49 51.30 11.42
N VAL A 19 -1.96 51.47 12.64
CA VAL A 19 -1.08 50.47 13.28
C VAL A 19 -1.81 49.15 13.47
N ARG A 20 -3.07 49.17 13.92
CA ARG A 20 -3.87 47.95 14.05
C ARG A 20 -4.01 47.23 12.71
N LEU A 21 -4.46 47.94 11.67
CA LEU A 21 -4.62 47.34 10.33
C LEU A 21 -3.30 46.78 9.79
N LEU A 22 -2.20 47.51 9.96
CA LEU A 22 -0.88 47.09 9.52
C LEU A 22 -0.43 45.81 10.25
N LEU A 23 -0.64 45.73 11.57
CA LEU A 23 -0.40 44.50 12.33
C LEU A 23 -1.28 43.35 11.86
N THR A 24 -2.57 43.58 11.57
CA THR A 24 -3.46 42.53 11.06
C THR A 24 -2.99 42.01 9.71
N TYR A 25 -2.61 42.91 8.79
CA TYR A 25 -2.10 42.52 7.49
C TYR A 25 -0.76 41.80 7.59
N LEU A 26 0.14 42.26 8.47
CA LEU A 26 1.41 41.60 8.71
C LEU A 26 1.22 40.19 9.28
N LEU A 27 0.27 40.02 10.21
CA LEU A 27 -0.08 38.72 10.75
C LEU A 27 -0.68 37.81 9.67
N LEU A 28 -1.55 38.36 8.82
CA LEU A 28 -2.17 37.62 7.71
C LEU A 28 -1.16 37.21 6.63
N THR A 29 -0.17 38.04 6.33
CA THR A 29 0.88 37.67 5.36
C THR A 29 1.82 36.62 5.93
N LEU A 30 2.18 36.71 7.22
CA LEU A 30 2.96 35.69 7.92
C LEU A 30 2.25 34.34 7.96
N THR A 31 0.94 34.32 8.24
CA THR A 31 0.17 33.06 8.25
C THR A 31 0.09 32.45 6.85
N LEU A 32 -0.17 33.26 5.82
CA LEU A 32 -0.17 32.78 4.42
C LEU A 32 1.20 32.23 4.01
N LEU A 33 2.28 32.93 4.36
CA LEU A 33 3.63 32.51 4.02
C LEU A 33 4.00 31.20 4.74
N SER A 34 3.64 31.09 6.02
CA SER A 34 3.88 29.88 6.81
C SER A 34 3.10 28.69 6.26
N ALA A 35 1.81 28.86 5.96
CA ALA A 35 0.99 27.83 5.33
C ALA A 35 1.54 27.41 3.96
N ARG A 36 1.99 28.37 3.15
CA ARG A 36 2.63 28.09 1.87
C ARG A 36 3.95 27.34 2.04
N SER A 37 4.74 27.67 3.06
CA SER A 37 6.01 26.98 3.34
C SER A 37 5.76 25.53 3.78
N LEU A 38 4.79 25.30 4.66
CA LEU A 38 4.44 23.97 5.15
C LEU A 38 3.90 23.06 4.03
N THR A 39 3.11 23.63 3.11
CA THR A 39 2.51 22.85 2.01
C THR A 39 3.46 22.64 0.82
N ARG A 40 4.57 23.37 0.75
CA ARG A 40 5.53 23.28 -0.36
C ARG A 40 6.14 21.88 -0.51
N HIS A 41 6.33 21.17 0.60
CA HIS A 41 6.97 19.86 0.65
C HIS A 41 6.01 18.70 0.40
N VAL A 42 4.70 18.90 0.60
CA VAL A 42 3.71 17.82 0.45
C VAL A 42 3.71 17.22 -0.96
N ARG A 43 3.76 18.05 -2.00
CA ARG A 43 3.76 17.56 -3.39
C ARG A 43 5.03 16.78 -3.75
N PRO A 44 6.26 17.28 -3.52
CA PRO A 44 7.46 16.50 -3.82
C PRO A 44 7.57 15.23 -2.96
N ASP A 45 7.14 15.26 -1.69
CA ASP A 45 7.19 14.07 -0.82
C ASP A 45 6.25 12.97 -1.34
N LEU A 46 5.06 13.33 -1.81
CA LEU A 46 4.13 12.37 -2.45
C LEU A 46 4.68 11.81 -3.76
N LEU A 47 5.38 12.62 -4.55
CA LEU A 47 6.02 12.14 -5.78
C LEU A 47 7.17 11.17 -5.45
N ALA A 48 8.01 11.51 -4.48
CA ALA A 48 9.10 10.65 -4.04
C ALA A 48 8.58 9.31 -3.48
N ALA A 49 7.51 9.34 -2.68
CA ALA A 49 6.86 8.13 -2.17
C ALA A 49 6.33 7.25 -3.32
N ARG A 50 5.69 7.86 -4.32
CA ARG A 50 5.18 7.14 -5.50
C ARG A 50 6.31 6.51 -6.32
N GLU A 51 7.43 7.21 -6.50
CA GLU A 51 8.61 6.68 -7.19
C GLU A 51 9.20 5.48 -6.44
N GLN A 52 9.25 5.53 -5.11
CA GLN A 52 9.69 4.41 -4.28
C GLN A 52 8.76 3.20 -4.40
N GLU A 53 7.43 3.40 -4.37
CA GLU A 53 6.47 2.31 -4.57
C GLU A 53 6.62 1.64 -5.93
N GLN A 54 6.86 2.43 -6.98
CA GLN A 54 7.11 1.90 -8.32
C GLN A 54 8.41 1.08 -8.38
N ALA A 55 9.49 1.57 -7.76
CA ALA A 55 10.76 0.85 -7.70
C ALA A 55 10.61 -0.49 -6.95
N LEU A 56 9.92 -0.48 -5.79
CA LEU A 56 9.68 -1.71 -5.02
C LEU A 56 8.81 -2.72 -5.78
N THR A 57 7.81 -2.24 -6.53
CA THR A 57 6.97 -3.11 -7.37
C THR A 57 7.81 -3.77 -8.46
N GLN A 58 8.66 -3.01 -9.15
CA GLN A 58 9.55 -3.55 -10.17
C GLN A 58 10.53 -4.57 -9.58
N GLU A 59 11.11 -4.30 -8.41
CA GLU A 59 11.98 -5.26 -7.72
C GLU A 59 11.24 -6.55 -7.37
N ARG A 60 10.01 -6.44 -6.86
CA ARG A 60 9.18 -7.61 -6.54
C ARG A 60 8.96 -8.45 -7.79
N ASP A 61 8.53 -7.83 -8.88
CA ASP A 61 8.21 -8.53 -10.12
C ASP A 61 9.47 -9.19 -10.72
N GLN A 62 10.63 -8.52 -10.67
CA GLN A 62 11.90 -9.11 -11.08
C GLN A 62 12.30 -10.32 -10.21
N ARG A 63 12.13 -10.23 -8.89
CA ARG A 63 12.41 -11.35 -7.98
C ARG A 63 11.47 -12.52 -8.22
N GLU A 64 10.19 -12.24 -8.46
CA GLU A 64 9.20 -13.26 -8.80
C GLU A 64 9.58 -13.98 -10.10
N LEU A 65 9.93 -13.23 -11.15
CA LEU A 65 10.43 -13.82 -12.40
C LEU A 65 11.67 -14.69 -12.16
N ARG A 66 12.63 -14.23 -11.35
CA ARG A 66 13.81 -15.03 -10.99
C ARG A 66 13.42 -16.32 -10.28
N VAL A 67 12.53 -16.26 -9.30
CA VAL A 67 12.04 -17.45 -8.59
C VAL A 67 11.36 -18.41 -9.56
N GLN A 68 10.50 -17.93 -10.45
CA GLN A 68 9.86 -18.76 -11.48
C GLN A 68 10.90 -19.41 -12.39
N THR A 69 11.96 -18.70 -12.79
CA THR A 69 13.03 -19.29 -13.60
C THR A 69 13.88 -20.32 -12.85
N LEU A 70 14.02 -20.19 -11.53
CA LEU A 70 14.73 -21.14 -10.67
C LEU A 70 13.87 -22.38 -10.40
N LEU A 71 12.56 -22.19 -10.21
CA LEU A 71 11.58 -23.24 -9.97
C LEU A 71 11.09 -23.93 -11.26
N ALA A 72 11.55 -23.48 -12.43
CA ALA A 72 11.26 -24.15 -13.69
C ALA A 72 11.64 -25.64 -13.56
N ASP A 73 10.66 -26.53 -13.77
CA ASP A 73 10.76 -27.98 -13.51
C ASP A 73 11.99 -28.60 -14.19
N THR A 74 12.34 -28.11 -15.39
CA THR A 74 13.56 -28.52 -16.11
C THR A 74 14.85 -28.21 -15.34
N ARG A 75 14.95 -27.02 -14.74
CA ARG A 75 16.13 -26.57 -13.98
C ARG A 75 16.20 -27.26 -12.62
N VAL A 76 15.06 -27.46 -11.95
CA VAL A 76 14.96 -28.23 -10.70
C VAL A 76 15.37 -29.68 -10.93
N ARG A 77 14.89 -30.32 -12.00
CA ARG A 77 15.31 -31.68 -12.38
C ARG A 77 16.80 -31.78 -12.70
N GLN A 78 17.36 -30.82 -13.45
CA GLN A 78 18.80 -30.79 -13.73
C GLN A 78 19.63 -30.64 -12.46
N TRP A 79 19.24 -29.74 -11.56
CA TRP A 79 19.90 -29.60 -10.26
C TRP A 79 19.80 -30.89 -9.44
N ALA A 80 18.61 -31.51 -9.38
CA ALA A 80 18.40 -32.76 -8.65
C ALA A 80 19.30 -33.89 -9.19
N LEU A 81 19.39 -34.04 -10.51
CA LEU A 81 20.28 -35.00 -11.17
C LEU A 81 21.76 -34.72 -10.88
N GLN A 82 22.19 -33.45 -10.92
CA GLN A 82 23.57 -33.06 -10.57
C GLN A 82 23.94 -33.36 -9.11
N ASN A 83 22.95 -33.33 -8.21
CA ASN A 83 23.14 -33.64 -6.79
C ASN A 83 22.88 -35.13 -6.47
N GLY A 84 22.83 -36.00 -7.49
CA GLY A 84 22.70 -37.44 -7.30
C GLY A 84 21.30 -37.94 -6.95
N MET A 85 20.26 -37.11 -7.14
CA MET A 85 18.87 -37.57 -6.99
C MET A 85 18.42 -38.30 -8.26
N VAL A 86 17.67 -39.39 -8.07
CA VAL A 86 17.14 -40.23 -9.15
C VAL A 86 15.69 -39.82 -9.45
N LEU A 87 15.34 -39.75 -10.73
CA LEU A 87 13.97 -39.45 -11.15
C LEU A 87 13.03 -40.57 -10.65
N SER A 88 11.86 -40.21 -10.13
CA SER A 88 10.87 -41.18 -9.63
C SER A 88 10.42 -42.20 -10.70
N ALA A 89 10.61 -41.88 -11.99
CA ALA A 89 10.35 -42.79 -13.11
C ALA A 89 11.41 -43.88 -13.28
N GLU A 90 12.67 -43.60 -12.89
CA GLU A 90 13.81 -44.53 -12.95
C GLU A 90 14.11 -45.16 -11.58
N ALA A 91 13.54 -44.62 -10.51
CA ALA A 91 13.63 -45.21 -9.19
C ALA A 91 13.07 -46.66 -9.21
N PRO A 92 13.81 -47.65 -8.70
CA PRO A 92 13.34 -49.02 -8.65
C PRO A 92 12.05 -49.09 -7.83
N LYS A 93 10.94 -49.44 -8.48
CA LYS A 93 9.64 -49.63 -7.83
C LYS A 93 9.72 -50.83 -6.89
N THR A 94 10.10 -50.60 -5.64
CA THR A 94 9.94 -51.59 -4.57
C THR A 94 8.46 -51.66 -4.23
N PHE A 95 7.77 -52.66 -4.77
CA PHE A 95 6.41 -52.98 -4.37
C PHE A 95 6.45 -53.43 -2.90
N ARG A 96 5.93 -52.61 -2.00
CA ARG A 96 5.70 -53.03 -0.62
C ARG A 96 4.27 -53.50 -0.54
N ASP A 97 4.09 -54.81 -0.34
CA ASP A 97 2.79 -55.38 -0.09
C ASP A 97 2.29 -54.86 1.26
N LEU A 98 1.29 -53.97 1.24
CA LEU A 98 0.73 -53.34 2.43
C LEU A 98 -0.34 -54.23 3.11
N GLY A 99 -0.55 -55.44 2.59
CA GLY A 99 -1.64 -56.32 3.02
C GLY A 99 -3.00 -55.72 2.67
N THR A 100 -4.06 -56.53 2.78
CA THR A 100 -5.44 -56.09 2.58
C THR A 100 -5.86 -55.15 3.70
N GLN A 101 -5.60 -53.85 3.54
CA GLN A 101 -6.25 -52.83 4.35
C GLN A 101 -7.73 -52.77 3.97
N THR A 102 -8.59 -53.01 4.96
CA THR A 102 -10.03 -52.76 4.86
C THR A 102 -10.24 -51.28 4.50
N VAL A 103 -10.72 -51.04 3.29
CA VAL A 103 -11.08 -49.70 2.80
C VAL A 103 -12.14 -49.13 3.75
N PRO A 104 -11.89 -47.98 4.40
CA PRO A 104 -12.93 -47.32 5.20
C PRO A 104 -14.08 -46.92 4.27
N PRO A 105 -15.35 -47.08 4.70
CA PRO A 105 -16.50 -46.75 3.87
C PRO A 105 -16.44 -45.30 3.42
N LEU A 106 -16.78 -45.04 2.16
CA LEU A 106 -16.81 -43.69 1.60
C LEU A 106 -17.67 -42.78 2.49
N PRO A 107 -17.21 -41.55 2.79
CA PRO A 107 -18.02 -40.59 3.51
C PRO A 107 -19.33 -40.34 2.75
N GLN A 108 -20.46 -40.56 3.41
CA GLN A 108 -21.76 -40.26 2.83
C GLN A 108 -21.85 -38.75 2.56
N ALA A 109 -22.28 -38.39 1.34
CA ALA A 109 -22.49 -37.00 0.98
C ALA A 109 -23.51 -36.35 1.94
N PRO A 110 -23.26 -35.15 2.46
CA PRO A 110 -24.22 -34.46 3.32
C PRO A 110 -25.51 -34.19 2.55
N ALA A 111 -26.66 -34.58 3.13
CA ALA A 111 -27.97 -34.53 2.50
C ALA A 111 -28.53 -33.10 2.32
N GLU A 112 -27.93 -32.11 2.99
CA GLU A 112 -28.41 -30.73 2.93
C GLU A 112 -27.47 -29.81 2.13
N PRO A 113 -28.00 -29.03 1.17
CA PRO A 113 -27.22 -28.00 0.50
C PRO A 113 -26.84 -26.90 1.49
N LEU A 114 -25.53 -26.62 1.57
CA LEU A 114 -24.96 -25.55 2.38
C LEU A 114 -25.61 -24.21 2.04
N LYS A 115 -26.49 -23.70 2.91
CA LYS A 115 -27.08 -22.36 2.77
C LYS A 115 -26.09 -21.32 3.25
N VAL A 116 -25.31 -20.75 2.33
CA VAL A 116 -24.39 -19.64 2.61
C VAL A 116 -25.16 -18.32 2.56
N LYS A 117 -25.24 -17.61 3.69
CA LYS A 117 -25.71 -16.23 3.75
C LYS A 117 -24.50 -15.30 3.66
N ILE A 118 -24.34 -14.67 2.50
CA ILE A 118 -23.31 -13.64 2.30
C ILE A 118 -23.89 -12.31 2.77
N GLN A 119 -23.26 -11.67 3.75
CA GLN A 119 -23.54 -10.28 4.15
C GLN A 119 -22.35 -9.43 3.72
N TRP A 120 -22.61 -8.45 2.85
CA TRP A 120 -21.65 -7.41 2.51
C TRP A 120 -21.81 -6.26 3.50
N ASN A 121 -20.70 -5.87 4.12
CA ASN A 121 -20.58 -4.66 4.94
C ASN A 121 -19.96 -3.55 4.09
#